data_AF-A0A387FZB2-F1
#
_entry.id   AF-A0A387FZB2-F1
#
_cell.length_a   1.000
_cell.length_b   1.000
_cell.length_c   1.000
_cell.angle_alpha   90.00
_cell.angle_beta   90.00
_cell.angle_gamma   90.00
#
_symmetry.space_group_name_H-M   'P 1'
#
loop_
_entity.id
_entity.type
_entity.pdbx_description
1 polymer ?
#
loop_
_entity_poly.entity_id
_entity_poly.type
_entity_poly.pdbx_seq_one_letter_code
_entity_poly.pdbx_strand_id
1 'polypeptide(L)'
;MTAAALSNAWSQWLPNQKDLFANLGLAIGFVATLTFAGESAVSLLAAGMPAECAEYASNVSQSEGNFASISPVVNGTRCYGAFQFCDSGTLQAYWDGSREDFLNSPSAQVAAWQRYERSQWYAAQKNGLTSLIGQQVCYQGTCANISQSSILKACQFGCGSGGKLSNLAKSGLDCNAAGTRDGAGTSVCSYLISGAGYNVGCITNSNDGVDCTPVAANEVQK
;
A
#
# COMPACT_ATOMS: atom_id res chain seq x y z
N MET A 1 -54.41 13.57 19.62
CA MET A 1 -53.54 14.60 19.02
C MET A 1 -52.24 14.58 19.81
N THR A 2 -51.23 13.90 19.29
CA THR A 2 -49.92 13.71 19.93
C THR A 2 -48.86 14.18 18.95
N ALA A 3 -48.13 15.23 19.32
CA ALA A 3 -47.07 15.82 18.51
C ALA A 3 -45.82 14.95 18.56
N ALA A 4 -45.31 14.56 17.40
CA ALA A 4 -44.02 13.92 17.24
C ALA A 4 -42.90 14.97 17.31
N ALA A 5 -41.93 14.76 18.19
CA ALA A 5 -40.71 15.55 18.24
C ALA A 5 -39.70 14.99 17.23
N LEU A 6 -39.24 15.84 16.31
CA LEU A 6 -38.13 15.56 15.40
C LEU A 6 -36.81 15.89 16.12
N SER A 7 -35.98 14.88 16.37
CA SER A 7 -34.61 15.07 16.86
C SER A 7 -33.63 15.22 15.69
N ASN A 8 -33.09 16.42 15.53
CA ASN A 8 -31.96 16.72 14.65
C ASN A 8 -30.69 16.03 15.18
N ALA A 9 -30.17 15.05 14.45
CA ALA A 9 -28.85 14.45 14.71
C ALA A 9 -27.86 14.91 13.62
N TRP A 10 -27.39 16.14 13.74
CA TRP A 10 -26.17 16.59 13.06
C TRP A 10 -24.99 16.29 13.99
N SER A 11 -24.42 15.09 13.90
CA SER A 11 -23.15 14.78 14.56
C SER A 11 -22.03 15.31 13.67
N GLN A 12 -21.53 16.49 14.02
CA GLN A 12 -20.33 17.08 13.42
C GLN A 12 -19.14 16.18 13.75
N TRP A 13 -18.59 15.56 12.70
CA TRP A 13 -17.37 14.77 12.76
C TRP A 13 -16.18 15.72 12.94
N LEU A 14 -15.78 15.95 14.19
CA LEU A 14 -14.56 16.68 14.52
C LEU A 14 -13.41 15.67 14.69
N PRO A 15 -12.29 15.82 13.97
CA PRO A 15 -11.12 14.97 14.18
C PRO A 15 -10.57 15.14 15.60
N ASN A 16 -10.19 14.02 16.21
CA ASN A 16 -9.78 13.95 17.61
C ASN A 16 -8.35 14.49 17.75
N GLN A 17 -8.13 15.45 18.67
CA GLN A 17 -6.82 16.12 18.85
C GLN A 17 -5.66 15.16 19.22
N LYS A 18 -5.98 13.92 19.60
CA LYS A 18 -5.00 12.88 19.91
C LYS A 18 -4.33 12.25 18.68
N ASP A 19 -4.86 12.48 17.48
CA ASP A 19 -4.28 11.99 16.22
C ASP A 19 -3.04 12.80 15.76
N LEU A 20 -2.81 13.99 16.35
CA LEU A 20 -1.69 14.89 15.99
C LEU A 20 -0.33 14.47 16.58
N PHE A 21 -0.28 13.63 17.61
CA PHE A 21 0.97 13.37 18.36
C PHE A 21 1.52 11.94 18.22
N ALA A 22 0.90 11.06 17.42
CA ALA A 22 1.27 9.65 17.36
C ALA A 22 2.13 9.24 16.15
N ASN A 23 2.57 10.14 15.26
CA ASN A 23 3.37 9.76 14.09
C ASN A 23 4.47 10.78 13.79
N LEU A 24 5.66 10.57 14.34
CA LEU A 24 6.91 11.12 13.78
C LEU A 24 7.35 10.22 12.59
N GLY A 25 6.41 10.01 11.67
CA GLY A 25 6.57 9.30 10.41
C GLY A 25 5.70 10.05 9.42
N LEU A 26 6.32 10.68 8.43
CA LEU A 26 5.67 11.52 7.43
C LEU A 26 4.44 10.82 6.85
N ALA A 27 3.25 11.22 7.29
CA ALA A 27 1.99 10.79 6.72
C ALA A 27 1.54 11.87 5.72
N ILE A 28 1.83 11.68 4.44
CA ILE A 28 1.33 12.54 3.36
C ILE A 28 0.02 11.92 2.89
N GLY A 29 -1.10 12.51 3.32
CA GLY A 29 -2.39 12.26 2.69
C GLY A 29 -2.46 13.03 1.38
N PHE A 30 -2.56 12.31 0.26
CA PHE A 30 -2.69 12.95 -1.06
C PHE A 30 -4.11 13.45 -1.29
N VAL A 31 -4.25 14.76 -1.47
CA VAL A 31 -5.44 15.36 -2.09
C VAL A 31 -5.34 15.10 -3.59
N ALA A 32 -6.27 14.28 -4.08
CA ALA A 32 -6.40 13.87 -5.46
C ALA A 32 -6.80 15.02 -6.38
N THR A 33 -5.87 15.48 -7.22
CA THR A 33 -6.18 15.96 -8.57
C THR A 33 -4.94 15.74 -9.43
N LEU A 34 -4.91 14.67 -10.22
CA LEU A 34 -4.20 14.49 -11.50
C LEU A 34 -4.58 13.07 -11.99
N THR A 35 -4.80 12.89 -13.29
CA THR A 35 -5.31 11.65 -13.91
C THR A 35 -4.48 10.41 -13.53
N PHE A 36 -5.03 9.54 -12.67
CA PHE A 36 -4.43 8.27 -12.24
C PHE A 36 -4.47 7.25 -13.38
N ALA A 37 -3.46 7.27 -14.24
CA ALA A 37 -3.09 6.07 -14.98
C ALA A 37 -1.93 5.44 -14.19
N GLY A 38 -2.20 4.42 -13.39
CA GLY A 38 -1.12 3.56 -12.88
C GLY A 38 -0.41 2.86 -14.04
N GLU A 39 0.72 2.22 -13.76
CA GLU A 39 1.39 1.40 -14.77
C GLU A 39 0.65 0.08 -15.02
N SER A 40 0.62 -0.35 -16.27
CA SER A 40 0.14 -1.68 -16.63
C SER A 40 1.16 -2.75 -16.24
N ALA A 41 0.73 -3.99 -16.02
CA ALA A 41 1.65 -5.10 -15.82
C ALA A 41 2.67 -5.24 -16.98
N VAL A 42 2.25 -4.97 -18.21
CA VAL A 42 3.11 -5.02 -19.41
C VAL A 42 4.19 -3.94 -19.39
N SER A 43 3.86 -2.69 -19.01
CA SER A 43 4.86 -1.62 -18.91
C SER A 43 5.84 -1.87 -17.76
N LEU A 44 5.37 -2.47 -16.66
CA LEU A 44 6.22 -2.89 -15.54
C LEU A 44 7.17 -4.04 -15.93
N LEU A 45 6.68 -5.03 -16.67
CA LEU A 45 7.51 -6.09 -17.25
C LEU A 45 8.61 -5.51 -18.16
N ALA A 46 8.25 -4.57 -19.03
CA ALA A 46 9.21 -3.89 -19.91
C ALA A 46 10.25 -3.07 -19.13
N ALA A 47 9.89 -2.58 -17.94
CA ALA A 47 10.80 -1.91 -17.00
C ALA A 47 11.61 -2.88 -16.12
N GLY A 48 11.47 -4.20 -16.27
CA GLY A 48 12.24 -5.20 -15.55
C GLY A 48 11.58 -5.76 -14.28
N MET A 49 10.27 -5.61 -14.13
CA MET A 49 9.52 -6.28 -13.07
C MET A 49 9.47 -7.79 -13.35
N PRO A 50 9.75 -8.67 -12.36
CA PRO A 50 9.49 -10.10 -12.51
C PRO A 50 8.01 -10.36 -12.81
N ALA A 51 7.73 -11.28 -13.73
CA ALA A 51 6.36 -11.56 -14.20
C ALA A 51 5.41 -11.93 -13.05
N GLU A 52 5.90 -12.73 -12.10
CA GLU A 52 5.17 -13.14 -10.91
C GLU A 52 4.73 -11.98 -10.00
N CYS A 53 5.32 -10.78 -10.12
CA CYS A 53 4.98 -9.61 -9.33
C CYS A 53 4.37 -8.45 -10.15
N ALA A 54 4.25 -8.60 -11.47
CA ALA A 54 3.86 -7.51 -12.35
C ALA A 54 2.41 -7.03 -12.09
N GLU A 55 1.49 -7.95 -11.85
CA GLU A 55 0.09 -7.62 -11.51
C GLU A 55 -0.02 -6.94 -10.14
N TYR A 56 0.72 -7.43 -9.15
CA TYR A 56 0.80 -6.80 -7.83
C TYR A 56 1.32 -5.37 -7.93
N ALA A 57 2.44 -5.18 -8.63
CA ALA A 57 3.04 -3.88 -8.86
C ALA A 57 2.10 -2.93 -9.64
N SER A 58 1.36 -3.44 -10.63
CA SER A 58 0.35 -2.65 -11.34
C SER A 58 -0.73 -2.17 -10.39
N ASN A 59 -1.30 -3.07 -9.56
CA ASN A 59 -2.29 -2.73 -8.55
C ASN A 59 -1.78 -1.70 -7.52
N VAL A 60 -0.52 -1.78 -7.13
CA VAL A 60 0.10 -0.76 -6.27
C VAL A 60 0.18 0.57 -7.01
N SER A 61 0.77 0.60 -8.21
CA SER A 61 0.93 1.83 -9.00
C SER A 61 -0.41 2.52 -9.33
N GLN A 62 -1.51 1.79 -9.48
CA GLN A 62 -2.84 2.37 -9.65
C GLN A 62 -3.29 3.24 -8.47
N SER A 63 -2.79 2.94 -7.26
CA SER A 63 -3.04 3.72 -6.05
C SER A 63 -2.05 4.90 -5.89
N GLU A 64 -0.91 4.84 -6.57
CA GLU A 64 0.23 5.74 -6.32
C GLU A 64 0.52 6.68 -7.51
N GLY A 65 0.74 6.14 -8.72
CA GLY A 65 1.02 6.90 -9.94
C GLY A 65 1.58 6.06 -11.11
N ASN A 66 2.05 6.75 -12.14
CA ASN A 66 2.85 6.18 -13.26
C ASN A 66 4.31 6.62 -13.18
N PHE A 67 5.15 6.10 -14.07
CA PHE A 67 6.59 6.41 -14.12
C PHE A 67 6.90 7.92 -14.21
N ALA A 68 6.00 8.73 -14.77
CA ALA A 68 6.16 10.18 -14.91
C ALA A 68 5.50 10.98 -13.77
N SER A 69 4.87 10.32 -12.80
CA SER A 69 4.08 10.99 -11.77
C SER A 69 4.96 11.78 -10.82
N ILE A 70 4.55 13.02 -10.57
CA ILE A 70 5.15 13.89 -9.57
C ILE A 70 4.02 14.41 -8.70
N SER A 71 4.19 14.22 -7.41
CA SER A 71 3.20 14.62 -6.43
C SER A 71 3.18 16.14 -6.22
N PRO A 72 2.04 16.72 -5.80
CA PRO A 72 2.04 18.04 -5.16
C PRO A 72 3.01 18.09 -3.98
N VAL A 73 3.54 19.28 -3.68
CA VAL A 73 4.35 19.47 -2.47
C VAL A 73 3.43 19.51 -1.25
N VAL A 74 3.64 18.61 -0.31
CA VAL A 74 2.92 18.57 0.96
C VAL A 74 3.94 18.62 2.09
N ASN A 75 3.84 19.63 2.97
CA ASN A 75 4.79 19.86 4.06
C ASN A 75 6.27 19.89 3.62
N GLY A 76 6.54 20.44 2.43
CA GLY A 76 7.90 20.52 1.87
C GLY A 76 8.42 19.22 1.26
N THR A 77 7.59 18.18 1.17
CA THR A 77 7.94 16.89 0.58
C THR A 77 7.23 16.69 -0.75
N ARG A 78 7.92 16.06 -1.69
CA ARG A 78 7.39 15.63 -2.98
C ARG A 78 7.76 14.17 -3.25
N CYS A 79 6.85 13.46 -3.90
CA CYS A 79 6.98 12.05 -4.23
C CYS A 79 6.98 11.85 -5.75
N TYR A 80 7.71 10.82 -6.20
CA TYR A 80 8.09 10.67 -7.60
C TYR A 80 7.86 9.24 -8.09
N GLY A 81 7.43 9.12 -9.34
CA GLY A 81 7.35 7.87 -10.07
C GLY A 81 6.13 7.00 -9.77
N ALA A 82 6.14 5.80 -10.33
CA ALA A 82 4.99 4.88 -10.31
C ALA A 82 4.61 4.40 -8.90
N PHE A 83 5.56 4.49 -7.97
CA PHE A 83 5.42 4.03 -6.58
C PHE A 83 5.63 5.15 -5.56
N GLN A 84 5.57 6.42 -6.01
CA GLN A 84 5.61 7.62 -5.17
C GLN A 84 6.74 7.62 -4.13
N PHE A 85 7.98 7.42 -4.57
CA PHE A 85 9.16 7.56 -3.72
C PHE A 85 9.33 9.04 -3.33
N CYS A 86 9.22 9.36 -2.04
CA CYS A 86 9.30 10.72 -1.52
C CYS A 86 10.73 11.19 -1.22
N ASP A 87 11.03 12.46 -1.52
CA ASP A 87 12.31 13.12 -1.20
C ASP A 87 12.49 13.47 0.29
N SER A 88 11.55 13.09 1.15
CA SER A 88 11.72 13.13 2.60
C SER A 88 12.45 11.90 3.18
N GLY A 89 12.83 10.93 2.35
CA GLY A 89 13.68 9.83 2.79
C GLY A 89 13.62 8.57 1.93
N THR A 90 12.43 8.16 1.45
CA THR A 90 12.32 6.90 0.69
C THR A 90 13.10 6.96 -0.62
N LEU A 91 13.10 8.08 -1.33
CA LEU A 91 13.88 8.22 -2.55
C LEU A 91 15.38 8.04 -2.26
N GLN A 92 15.91 8.80 -1.28
CA GLN A 92 17.32 8.76 -0.92
C GLN A 92 17.78 7.42 -0.34
N ALA A 93 16.87 6.66 0.27
CA ALA A 93 17.17 5.35 0.82
C ALA A 93 17.34 4.27 -0.26
N TYR A 94 16.76 4.46 -1.45
CA TYR A 94 16.71 3.43 -2.50
C TYR A 94 17.23 3.89 -3.86
N TRP A 95 17.61 5.17 -3.99
CA TRP A 95 18.17 5.78 -5.19
C TRP A 95 19.24 6.80 -4.82
N ASP A 96 20.41 6.71 -5.46
CA ASP A 96 21.59 7.54 -5.23
C ASP A 96 21.84 8.58 -6.33
N GLY A 97 21.12 8.50 -7.45
CA GLY A 97 21.18 9.45 -8.56
C GLY A 97 20.30 10.69 -8.37
N SER A 98 20.16 11.49 -9.44
CA SER A 98 19.29 12.66 -9.42
C SER A 98 17.80 12.28 -9.48
N ARG A 99 16.93 13.21 -9.07
CA ARG A 99 15.46 13.03 -9.15
C ARG A 99 15.01 12.93 -10.60
N GLU A 100 15.62 13.71 -11.46
CA GLU A 100 15.37 13.73 -12.90
C GLU A 100 15.75 12.39 -13.53
N ASP A 101 16.89 11.81 -13.16
CA ASP A 101 17.30 10.49 -13.65
C ASP A 101 16.36 9.38 -13.17
N PHE A 102 15.85 9.48 -11.93
CA PHE A 102 14.87 8.53 -11.40
C PHE A 102 13.56 8.54 -12.21
N LEU A 103 13.04 9.74 -12.51
CA LEU A 103 11.82 9.89 -13.32
C LEU A 103 12.01 9.43 -14.77
N ASN A 104 13.21 9.61 -15.32
CA ASN A 104 13.54 9.20 -16.68
C ASN A 104 13.90 7.71 -16.82
N SER A 105 13.95 6.96 -15.71
CA SER A 105 14.38 5.56 -15.69
C SER A 105 13.33 4.65 -15.05
N PRO A 106 12.35 4.14 -15.82
CA PRO A 106 11.38 3.16 -15.33
C PRO A 106 12.01 1.95 -14.64
N SER A 107 13.15 1.47 -15.15
CA SER A 107 13.88 0.36 -14.56
C SER A 107 14.53 0.69 -13.22
N ALA A 108 14.99 1.92 -13.02
CA ALA A 108 15.46 2.37 -11.70
C ALA A 108 14.30 2.41 -10.69
N GLN A 109 13.13 2.90 -11.10
CA GLN A 109 11.94 2.94 -10.22
C GLN A 109 11.50 1.53 -9.81
N VAL A 110 11.45 0.59 -10.77
CA VAL A 110 11.14 -0.82 -10.51
C VAL A 110 12.17 -1.48 -9.59
N ALA A 111 13.47 -1.25 -9.82
CA ALA A 111 14.53 -1.83 -9.00
C ALA A 111 14.50 -1.27 -7.56
N ALA A 112 14.30 0.05 -7.41
CA ALA A 112 14.16 0.71 -6.11
C ALA A 112 12.94 0.19 -5.34
N TRP A 113 11.80 0.05 -6.02
CA TRP A 113 10.57 -0.47 -5.41
C TRP A 113 10.70 -1.91 -4.94
N GLN A 114 11.30 -2.79 -5.75
CA GLN A 114 11.56 -4.16 -5.32
C GLN A 114 12.48 -4.23 -4.09
N ARG A 115 13.48 -3.34 -3.98
CA ARG A 115 14.33 -3.24 -2.77
C ARG A 115 13.52 -2.75 -1.57
N TYR A 116 12.67 -1.75 -1.77
CA TYR A 116 11.78 -1.23 -0.74
C TYR A 116 10.82 -2.30 -0.21
N GLU A 117 10.12 -3.01 -1.09
CA GLU A 117 9.16 -4.05 -0.71
C GLU A 117 9.83 -5.19 0.06
N ARG A 118 11.05 -5.60 -0.33
CA ARG A 118 11.83 -6.58 0.45
C ARG A 118 12.17 -6.09 1.85
N SER A 119 12.53 -4.82 2.01
CA SER A 119 12.74 -4.23 3.34
C SER A 119 11.46 -4.16 4.16
N GLN A 120 10.32 -3.84 3.53
CA GLN A 120 9.01 -3.84 4.20
C GLN A 120 8.59 -5.24 4.61
N TRP A 121 8.82 -6.24 3.76
CA TRP A 121 8.57 -7.64 4.09
C TRP A 121 9.38 -8.09 5.30
N TYR A 122 10.67 -7.80 5.31
CA TYR A 122 11.54 -8.07 6.46
C TYR A 122 11.04 -7.38 7.74
N ALA A 123 10.61 -6.12 7.64
CA ALA A 123 10.03 -5.41 8.77
C ALA A 123 8.72 -6.04 9.26
N ALA A 124 7.84 -6.46 8.35
CA ALA A 124 6.61 -7.15 8.69
C ALA A 124 6.87 -8.47 9.43
N GLN A 125 7.82 -9.28 8.96
CA GLN A 125 8.24 -10.50 9.63
C GLN A 125 8.80 -10.21 11.02
N LYS A 126 9.75 -9.27 11.13
CA LYS A 126 10.39 -8.89 12.39
C LYS A 126 9.39 -8.39 13.43
N ASN A 127 8.33 -7.71 13.01
CA ASN A 127 7.29 -7.19 13.89
C ASN A 127 6.10 -8.16 14.08
N GLY A 128 6.18 -9.39 13.56
CA GLY A 128 5.14 -10.41 13.71
C GLY A 128 3.85 -10.12 12.93
N LEU A 129 3.86 -9.19 11.97
CA LEU A 129 2.67 -8.80 11.21
C LEU A 129 2.23 -9.89 10.22
N THR A 130 3.14 -10.79 9.84
CA THR A 130 2.81 -11.95 8.99
C THR A 130 1.91 -12.97 9.68
N SER A 131 1.72 -12.90 11.01
CA SER A 131 0.74 -13.71 11.73
C SER A 131 -0.71 -13.41 11.37
N LEU A 132 -0.96 -12.28 10.69
CA LEU A 132 -2.27 -11.92 10.17
C LEU A 132 -2.66 -12.71 8.91
N ILE A 133 -1.69 -13.33 8.22
CA ILE A 133 -1.95 -14.09 7.00
C ILE A 133 -2.94 -15.23 7.28
N GLY A 134 -3.92 -15.39 6.40
CA GLY A 134 -5.02 -16.36 6.52
C GLY A 134 -6.20 -15.87 7.35
N GLN A 135 -6.06 -14.77 8.11
CA GLN A 135 -7.19 -14.17 8.82
C GLN A 135 -8.08 -13.38 7.84
N GLN A 136 -9.37 -13.27 8.15
CA GLN A 136 -10.30 -12.48 7.35
C GLN A 136 -10.40 -11.05 7.90
N VAL A 137 -10.38 -10.06 7.00
CA VAL A 137 -10.69 -8.67 7.31
C VAL A 137 -11.89 -8.21 6.49
N CYS A 138 -12.80 -7.48 7.11
CA CYS A 138 -13.98 -6.92 6.45
C CYS A 138 -14.04 -5.41 6.69
N TYR A 139 -14.20 -4.64 5.63
CA TYR A 139 -14.33 -3.18 5.69
C TYR A 139 -15.28 -2.68 4.61
N GLN A 140 -16.22 -1.80 5.00
CA GLN A 140 -17.22 -1.20 4.10
C GLN A 140 -18.00 -2.21 3.24
N GLY A 141 -18.31 -3.39 3.80
CA GLY A 141 -19.09 -4.43 3.10
C GLY A 141 -18.27 -5.33 2.16
N THR A 142 -16.95 -5.14 2.08
CA THR A 142 -16.04 -6.04 1.36
C THR A 142 -15.17 -6.80 2.36
N CYS A 143 -14.99 -8.09 2.14
CA CYS A 143 -14.12 -8.95 2.95
C CYS A 143 -13.03 -9.57 2.09
N ALA A 144 -11.84 -9.77 2.67
CA ALA A 144 -10.75 -10.50 2.05
C ALA A 144 -10.02 -11.34 3.10
N ASN A 145 -9.46 -12.47 2.68
CA ASN A 145 -8.45 -13.16 3.46
C ASN A 145 -7.12 -12.42 3.28
N ILE A 146 -6.46 -12.13 4.39
CA ILE A 146 -5.16 -11.47 4.38
C ILE A 146 -4.13 -12.43 3.78
N SER A 147 -3.46 -11.97 2.74
CA SER A 147 -2.38 -12.68 2.03
C SER A 147 -1.04 -11.97 2.22
N GLN A 148 0.06 -12.55 1.72
CA GLN A 148 1.37 -11.89 1.71
C GLN A 148 1.32 -10.54 0.97
N SER A 149 0.63 -10.50 -0.17
CA SER A 149 0.42 -9.27 -0.94
C SER A 149 -0.46 -8.26 -0.20
N SER A 150 -1.42 -8.70 0.61
CA SER A 150 -2.17 -7.80 1.51
C SER A 150 -1.24 -7.10 2.49
N ILE A 151 -0.34 -7.87 3.14
CA ILE A 151 0.61 -7.32 4.11
C ILE A 151 1.50 -6.28 3.43
N LEU A 152 2.09 -6.63 2.28
CA LEU A 152 2.95 -5.72 1.53
C LEU A 152 2.22 -4.44 1.11
N LYS A 153 1.00 -4.52 0.58
CA LYS A 153 0.24 -3.32 0.20
C LYS A 153 -0.12 -2.46 1.40
N ALA A 154 -0.43 -3.07 2.55
CA ALA A 154 -0.62 -2.34 3.80
C ALA A 154 0.69 -1.76 4.37
N CYS A 155 1.84 -2.33 4.01
CA CYS A 155 3.17 -1.83 4.38
C CYS A 155 3.64 -0.63 3.54
N GLN A 156 2.87 -0.16 2.54
CA GLN A 156 3.21 1.10 1.86
C GLN A 156 3.36 2.28 2.84
N PHE A 157 2.70 2.21 4.00
CA PHE A 157 2.81 3.18 5.10
C PHE A 157 3.85 2.83 6.15
N GLY A 158 4.74 1.88 5.84
CA GLY A 158 5.74 1.34 6.74
C GLY A 158 5.21 0.24 7.64
N CYS A 159 5.93 -0.88 7.67
CA CYS A 159 5.68 -2.01 8.57
C CYS A 159 6.56 -2.01 9.83
N GLY A 160 6.93 -0.81 10.29
CA GLY A 160 7.59 -0.60 11.58
C GLY A 160 6.65 -0.76 12.78
N SER A 161 7.24 -0.90 13.97
CA SER A 161 6.49 -0.89 15.22
C SER A 161 5.72 0.43 15.37
N GLY A 162 4.42 0.35 15.64
CA GLY A 162 3.53 1.52 15.75
C GLY A 162 2.95 2.02 14.42
N GLY A 163 3.32 1.41 13.29
CA GLY A 163 2.69 1.66 11.99
C GLY A 163 1.21 1.26 11.94
N LYS A 164 0.51 1.65 10.88
CA LYS A 164 -0.96 1.45 10.77
C LYS A 164 -1.36 -0.02 10.83
N LEU A 165 -0.61 -0.88 10.14
CA LEU A 165 -0.83 -2.34 10.19
C LEU A 165 -0.53 -2.92 11.58
N SER A 166 0.48 -2.41 12.28
CA SER A 166 0.78 -2.82 13.66
C SER A 166 -0.33 -2.42 14.62
N ASN A 167 -0.90 -1.24 14.48
CA ASN A 167 -2.04 -0.79 15.29
C ASN A 167 -3.30 -1.62 14.99
N LEU A 168 -3.54 -1.94 13.72
CA LEU A 168 -4.62 -2.85 13.33
C LEU A 168 -4.44 -4.23 13.98
N ALA A 169 -3.24 -4.82 13.91
CA ALA A 169 -2.94 -6.10 14.52
C ALA A 169 -3.25 -6.10 16.03
N LYS A 170 -2.83 -5.05 16.74
CA LYS A 170 -3.08 -4.87 18.18
C LYS A 170 -4.55 -4.68 18.53
N SER A 171 -5.34 -4.10 17.61
CA SER A 171 -6.77 -3.89 17.79
C SER A 171 -7.63 -5.13 17.52
N GLY A 172 -7.03 -6.25 17.08
CA GLY A 172 -7.77 -7.44 16.68
C GLY A 172 -8.52 -7.26 15.36
N LEU A 173 -7.90 -6.59 14.38
CA LEU A 173 -8.46 -6.29 13.06
C LEU A 173 -9.66 -5.31 13.05
N ASP A 174 -9.79 -4.45 14.07
CA ASP A 174 -10.76 -3.36 14.04
C ASP A 174 -10.31 -2.23 13.09
N CYS A 175 -10.89 -2.20 11.89
CA CYS A 175 -10.62 -1.21 10.85
C CYS A 175 -10.98 0.24 11.22
N ASN A 176 -11.65 0.46 12.35
CA ASN A 176 -12.00 1.76 12.89
C ASN A 176 -11.19 2.15 14.13
N ALA A 177 -10.31 1.27 14.61
CA ALA A 177 -9.46 1.56 15.76
C ALA A 177 -8.53 2.76 15.49
N ALA A 178 -8.17 3.47 16.55
CA ALA A 178 -7.25 4.59 16.46
C ALA A 178 -5.91 4.16 15.86
N GLY A 179 -5.33 5.02 15.02
CA GLY A 179 -4.03 4.74 14.39
C GLY A 179 -4.06 3.71 13.25
N THR A 180 -5.24 3.31 12.76
CA THR A 180 -5.39 2.43 11.57
C THR A 180 -5.58 3.18 10.25
N ARG A 181 -5.75 4.51 10.31
CA ARG A 181 -5.94 5.38 9.13
C ARG A 181 -4.70 6.18 8.78
N ASP A 182 -4.48 6.42 7.49
CA ASP A 182 -3.46 7.32 6.97
C ASP A 182 -3.81 8.81 7.22
N GLY A 183 -2.97 9.72 6.73
CA GLY A 183 -3.19 11.17 6.87
C GLY A 183 -4.38 11.71 6.04
N ALA A 184 -4.88 10.93 5.08
CA ALA A 184 -6.06 11.23 4.28
C ALA A 184 -7.34 10.61 4.87
N GLY A 185 -7.23 9.81 5.93
CA GLY A 185 -8.35 9.10 6.56
C GLY A 185 -8.64 7.71 5.97
N THR A 186 -7.84 7.24 5.01
CA THR A 186 -7.98 5.90 4.42
C THR A 186 -7.57 4.84 5.44
N SER A 187 -8.44 3.87 5.72
CA SER A 187 -8.12 2.75 6.62
C SER A 187 -7.13 1.79 5.97
N VAL A 188 -6.17 1.30 6.75
CA VAL A 188 -5.24 0.22 6.35
C VAL A 188 -5.98 -1.04 5.88
N CYS A 189 -7.21 -1.26 6.33
CA CYS A 189 -8.05 -2.36 5.83
C CYS A 189 -8.38 -2.25 4.34
N SER A 190 -8.54 -1.04 3.80
CA SER A 190 -8.73 -0.84 2.35
C SER A 190 -7.52 -1.35 1.56
N TYR A 191 -6.31 -1.19 2.10
CA TYR A 191 -5.08 -1.70 1.49
C TYR A 191 -4.95 -3.20 1.62
N LEU A 192 -5.30 -3.77 2.79
CA LEU A 192 -5.31 -5.22 2.97
C LEU A 192 -6.26 -5.92 1.99
N ILE A 193 -7.45 -5.35 1.79
CA ILE A 193 -8.48 -5.89 0.88
C ILE A 193 -8.05 -5.71 -0.57
N SER A 194 -7.69 -4.50 -0.99
CA SER A 194 -7.30 -4.23 -2.38
C SER A 194 -5.96 -4.89 -2.77
N GLY A 195 -5.12 -5.25 -1.80
CA GLY A 195 -3.86 -5.95 -2.00
C GLY A 195 -3.95 -7.46 -1.93
N ALA A 196 -5.12 -8.04 -1.68
CA ALA A 196 -5.25 -9.46 -1.44
C ALA A 196 -5.10 -10.32 -2.70
N GLY A 197 -4.38 -11.44 -2.56
CA GLY A 197 -4.42 -12.56 -3.50
C GLY A 197 -3.48 -12.45 -4.70
N TYR A 198 -2.60 -11.45 -4.74
CA TYR A 198 -1.58 -11.35 -5.80
C TYR A 198 -0.36 -12.20 -5.48
N ASN A 199 0.27 -12.73 -6.55
CA ASN A 199 1.59 -13.34 -6.44
C ASN A 199 2.65 -12.27 -6.12
N VAL A 200 3.46 -12.56 -5.09
CA VAL A 200 4.55 -11.71 -4.60
C VAL A 200 5.82 -12.51 -4.32
N GLY A 201 5.97 -13.67 -4.97
CA GLY A 201 7.11 -14.58 -4.81
C GLY A 201 8.46 -13.88 -4.98
N CYS A 202 8.55 -12.90 -5.89
CA CYS A 202 9.77 -12.15 -6.14
C CYS A 202 10.23 -11.26 -4.97
N ILE A 203 9.34 -10.97 -4.03
CA ILE A 203 9.59 -10.17 -2.83
C ILE A 203 9.78 -11.08 -1.61
N THR A 204 8.88 -12.07 -1.45
CA THR A 204 8.77 -12.82 -0.19
C THR A 204 9.45 -14.18 -0.22
N ASN A 205 9.90 -14.65 -1.39
CA ASN A 205 10.40 -16.02 -1.64
C ASN A 205 9.39 -17.13 -1.32
N SER A 206 8.11 -16.81 -1.22
CA SER A 206 7.00 -17.76 -1.10
C SER A 206 5.73 -17.11 -1.66
N ASN A 207 4.65 -17.85 -1.85
CA ASN A 207 3.43 -17.23 -2.35
C ASN A 207 2.16 -17.91 -1.82
N ASP A 208 1.19 -17.11 -1.40
CA ASP A 208 -0.17 -17.52 -1.02
C ASP A 208 -1.25 -16.85 -1.91
N GLY A 209 -0.82 -16.08 -2.91
CA GLY A 209 -1.68 -15.51 -3.95
C GLY A 209 -1.80 -16.39 -5.19
N VAL A 210 -2.65 -15.98 -6.12
CA VAL A 210 -2.85 -16.68 -7.40
C VAL A 210 -1.78 -16.24 -8.40
N ASP A 211 -1.14 -17.22 -9.03
CA ASP A 211 -0.30 -16.96 -10.20
C ASP A 211 -1.18 -16.96 -11.45
N CYS A 212 -1.34 -15.79 -12.06
CA CYS A 212 -2.08 -15.67 -13.31
C CYS A 212 -1.20 -15.95 -14.54
N THR A 213 0.07 -16.35 -14.35
CA THR A 213 0.86 -16.84 -15.48
C THR A 213 0.24 -18.15 -16.00
N PRO A 214 0.06 -18.30 -17.33
CA PRO A 214 -0.42 -19.55 -17.87
C PRO A 214 0.59 -20.64 -17.49
N VAL A 215 0.18 -21.61 -16.68
CA VAL A 215 0.91 -22.85 -16.47
C VAL A 215 1.17 -23.42 -17.87
N ALA A 216 2.44 -23.53 -18.26
CA ALA A 216 2.78 -24.18 -19.51
C ALA A 216 2.14 -25.58 -19.51
N ALA A 217 1.35 -25.89 -20.53
CA ALA A 217 0.50 -27.07 -20.63
C ALA A 217 1.27 -28.41 -20.79
N ASN A 218 2.41 -28.58 -20.13
CA ASN A 218 3.26 -29.77 -20.22
C ASN A 218 3.32 -30.62 -18.94
N GLU A 219 2.60 -30.28 -17.88
CA GLU A 219 2.54 -31.11 -16.66
C GLU A 219 1.16 -31.72 -16.34
N VAL A 220 0.32 -31.89 -17.37
CA VAL A 220 -0.88 -32.74 -17.27
C VAL A 220 -0.73 -33.95 -18.19
N GLN A 221 0.41 -34.65 -18.15
CA GLN A 221 0.51 -36.06 -18.55
C GLN A 221 1.70 -36.72 -17.83
N LYS A 222 1.45 -37.29 -16.65
CA LYS A 222 2.09 -38.53 -16.21
C LYS A 222 1.22 -39.26 -15.21
#